data_AF-A0A8T5N8T4-F1
#
_entry.id   AF-A0A8T5N8T4-F1
#
_cell.length_a   1.000
_cell.length_b   1.000
_cell.length_c   1.000
_cell.angle_alpha   90.00
_cell.angle_beta   90.00
_cell.angle_gamma   90.00
#
_symmetry.space_group_name_H-M   'P 1'
#
loop_
_entity.id
_entity.type
_entity.pdbx_description
1 polymer ?
#
loop_
_entity_poly.entity_id
_entity_poly.type
_entity_poly.pdbx_seq_one_letter_code
_entity_poly.pdbx_strand_id
1 'polypeptide(L)'
;MPQIGPLEIALIVGAIIILFGAAKIPELARSLGKATGEFKKGKQDIERELTDVEKSIKETPAENKSSKIKQMARDLGISTEGKTEEQLLEEIQKKMPKVKSEN
;
A
#
# COMPACT_ATOMS: atom_id res chain seq x y z
N MET A 1 -19.99 -37.78 6.14
CA MET A 1 -19.27 -36.80 6.99
C MET A 1 -20.31 -36.00 7.75
N PRO A 2 -20.13 -35.74 9.06
CA PRO A 2 -21.05 -34.85 9.78
C PRO A 2 -21.05 -33.49 9.10
N GLN A 3 -22.25 -32.95 8.85
CA GLN A 3 -22.44 -31.66 8.21
C GLN A 3 -22.75 -30.65 9.31
N ILE A 4 -22.03 -29.54 9.34
CA ILE A 4 -22.34 -28.46 10.28
C ILE A 4 -23.62 -27.79 9.77
N GLY A 5 -24.71 -28.01 10.49
CA GLY A 5 -26.00 -27.41 10.20
C GLY A 5 -26.18 -26.06 10.88
N PRO A 6 -27.30 -25.37 10.59
CA PRO A 6 -27.65 -24.11 11.24
C PRO A 6 -27.71 -24.21 12.77
N LEU A 7 -28.07 -25.39 13.31
CA LEU A 7 -28.18 -25.62 14.75
C LEU A 7 -26.80 -25.66 15.42
N GLU A 8 -25.84 -26.37 14.83
CA GLU A 8 -24.46 -26.44 15.33
C GLU A 8 -23.80 -25.05 15.29
N ILE A 9 -24.03 -24.27 14.23
CA ILE A 9 -23.55 -22.89 14.14
C ILE A 9 -24.17 -22.03 15.25
N ALA A 10 -25.47 -22.15 15.48
CA ALA A 10 -26.15 -21.40 16.55
C ALA A 10 -25.61 -21.75 17.94
N LEU A 11 -25.28 -23.02 18.21
CA LEU A 11 -24.67 -23.44 19.47
C LEU A 11 -23.27 -22.86 19.65
N ILE A 12 -22.44 -22.85 18.60
CA ILE A 12 -21.09 -22.26 18.64
C ILE A 12 -21.17 -20.75 18.89
N VAL A 13 -22.04 -20.05 18.16
CA VAL A 13 -22.27 -18.60 18.35
C VAL A 13 -22.81 -18.32 19.75
N GLY A 14 -23.72 -19.14 20.24
CA GLY A 14 -24.25 -19.07 21.60
C GLY A 14 -23.16 -19.23 22.67
N ALA A 15 -22.26 -20.21 22.50
CA ALA A 15 -21.12 -20.40 23.40
C ALA A 15 -20.18 -19.17 23.41
N ILE A 16 -19.87 -18.61 22.25
CA ILE A 16 -19.07 -17.37 22.14
C ILE A 16 -19.77 -16.20 22.83
N ILE A 17 -21.09 -16.06 22.66
CA ILE A 17 -21.88 -15.02 23.32
C ILE A 17 -21.88 -15.19 24.85
N ILE A 18 -21.90 -16.40 25.38
CA ILE A 18 -21.82 -16.63 26.83
C ILE A 18 -20.44 -16.24 27.37
N LEU A 19 -19.37 -16.59 26.66
CA LEU A 19 -18.00 -16.30 27.08
C LEU A 19 -17.66 -14.81 27.04
N PHE A 20 -18.07 -14.11 25.97
CA PHE A 20 -17.67 -12.73 25.71
C PHE A 20 -18.80 -11.72 25.94
N GLY A 21 -20.05 -12.16 25.98
CA GLY A 21 -21.24 -11.31 26.05
C GLY A 21 -21.76 -10.91 24.67
N ALA A 22 -23.10 -10.84 24.52
CA ALA A 22 -23.75 -10.47 23.27
C ALA A 22 -23.38 -9.06 22.78
N ALA A 23 -22.98 -8.17 23.71
CA ALA A 23 -22.57 -6.81 23.40
C ALA A 23 -21.19 -6.70 22.74
N LYS A 24 -20.31 -7.71 22.88
CA LYS A 24 -18.94 -7.63 22.34
C LYS A 24 -18.88 -7.71 20.82
N ILE A 25 -19.74 -8.50 20.19
CA ILE A 25 -19.79 -8.61 18.72
C ILE A 25 -20.09 -7.24 18.04
N PRO A 26 -21.16 -6.51 18.41
CA PRO A 26 -21.43 -5.19 17.82
C PRO A 26 -20.38 -4.13 18.20
N GLU A 27 -19.77 -4.22 19.38
CA GLU A 27 -18.68 -3.33 19.79
C GLU A 27 -17.44 -3.51 18.91
N LEU A 28 -17.01 -4.76 18.70
CA LEU A 28 -15.89 -5.11 17.82
C LEU A 28 -16.15 -4.73 16.36
N ALA A 29 -17.37 -4.97 15.85
CA ALA A 29 -17.74 -4.56 14.51
C ALA A 29 -17.66 -3.04 14.33
N ARG A 30 -18.11 -2.27 15.33
CA ARG A 30 -18.02 -0.80 15.32
C ARG A 30 -16.56 -0.32 15.38
N SER A 31 -15.73 -0.89 16.26
CA SER A 31 -14.32 -0.48 16.37
C SER A 31 -13.53 -0.82 15.11
N LEU A 32 -13.74 -2.01 14.55
CA LEU A 32 -13.11 -2.43 13.29
C LEU A 32 -13.59 -1.57 12.12
N GLY A 33 -14.88 -1.25 12.05
CA GLY A 33 -15.43 -0.36 11.03
C GLY A 33 -14.83 1.04 11.08
N LYS A 34 -14.66 1.61 12.28
CA LYS A 34 -13.97 2.89 12.48
C LYS A 34 -12.50 2.80 12.04
N ALA A 35 -11.78 1.76 12.48
CA ALA A 35 -10.37 1.57 12.13
C ALA A 35 -10.17 1.46 10.61
N THR A 36 -10.97 0.64 9.93
CA THR A 36 -10.93 0.50 8.47
C THR A 36 -11.30 1.80 7.76
N GLY A 37 -12.29 2.54 8.28
CA GLY A 37 -12.69 3.84 7.74
C GLY A 37 -11.58 4.88 7.80
N GLU A 38 -10.96 5.04 8.96
CA GLU A 38 -9.83 5.97 9.14
C GLU A 38 -8.59 5.54 8.36
N PHE A 39 -8.31 4.23 8.29
CA PHE A 39 -7.23 3.70 7.44
C PHE A 39 -7.45 4.03 5.96
N LYS A 40 -8.68 3.88 5.46
CA LYS A 40 -9.00 4.20 4.06
C LYS A 40 -8.85 5.70 3.76
N LYS A 41 -9.27 6.57 4.69
CA LYS A 41 -9.06 8.03 4.57
C LYS A 41 -7.58 8.36 4.54
N GLY A 42 -6.80 7.87 5.51
CA GLY A 42 -5.36 8.12 5.56
C GLY A 42 -4.64 7.64 4.30
N LYS A 43 -5.01 6.46 3.76
CA LYS A 43 -4.48 5.98 2.47
C LYS A 43 -4.79 6.96 1.33
N GLN A 44 -6.03 7.45 1.25
CA GLN A 44 -6.44 8.39 0.21
C GLN A 44 -5.71 9.74 0.33
N ASP A 45 -5.49 10.22 1.55
CA ASP A 45 -4.77 11.47 1.79
C ASP A 45 -3.29 11.34 1.37
N ILE A 46 -2.63 10.23 1.72
CA ILE A 46 -1.27 9.92 1.27
C ILE A 46 -1.21 9.85 -0.27
N GLU A 47 -2.17 9.18 -0.92
CA GLU A 47 -2.20 9.08 -2.38
C GLU A 47 -2.36 10.45 -3.07
N ARG A 48 -3.16 11.34 -2.48
CA ARG A 48 -3.30 12.73 -2.94
C ARG A 48 -2.00 13.50 -2.76
N GLU A 49 -1.39 13.44 -1.58
CA GLU A 49 -0.11 14.10 -1.31
C GLU A 49 0.99 13.63 -2.28
N LEU A 50 1.09 12.33 -2.52
CA LEU A 50 2.04 11.77 -3.48
C LEU A 50 1.75 12.26 -4.90
N THR A 51 0.48 12.34 -5.31
CA THR A 51 0.07 12.87 -6.61
C THR A 51 0.41 14.36 -6.76
N ASP A 52 0.20 15.15 -5.71
CA ASP A 52 0.49 16.59 -5.69
C ASP A 52 2.00 16.87 -5.70
N VAL A 53 2.79 16.04 -5.01
CA VAL A 53 4.26 16.05 -5.10
C VAL A 53 4.72 15.66 -6.51
N GLU A 54 4.13 14.62 -7.11
CA GLU A 54 4.48 14.19 -8.47
C GLU A 54 4.14 15.27 -9.51
N LYS A 55 2.99 15.94 -9.39
CA LYS A 55 2.65 17.11 -10.21
C LYS A 55 3.65 18.24 -10.04
N SER A 56 3.99 18.59 -8.80
CA SER A 56 4.98 19.63 -8.49
C SER A 56 6.36 19.30 -9.10
N ILE A 57 6.76 18.03 -9.12
CA ILE A 57 8.00 17.58 -9.77
C ILE A 57 7.89 17.62 -11.30
N LYS A 58 6.74 17.31 -11.89
CA LYS A 58 6.51 17.39 -13.35
C LYS A 58 6.44 18.82 -13.87
N GLU A 59 5.98 19.76 -13.05
CA GLU A 59 5.97 21.20 -13.33
C GLU A 59 7.34 21.87 -13.06
N THR A 60 8.32 21.11 -12.56
CA THR A 60 9.71 21.57 -12.45
C THR A 60 10.36 21.57 -13.85
N PRO A 61 11.02 22.66 -14.29
CA PRO A 61 11.68 22.74 -15.59
C PRO A 61 12.62 21.55 -15.85
N ALA A 62 12.63 21.05 -17.09
CA ALA A 62 13.33 19.84 -17.54
C ALA A 62 14.84 19.78 -17.20
N GLU A 63 15.44 20.92 -16.85
CA GLU A 63 16.82 21.07 -16.40
C GLU A 63 17.15 20.23 -15.14
N ASN A 64 16.16 19.94 -14.28
CA ASN A 64 16.37 19.19 -13.02
C ASN A 64 16.14 17.67 -13.12
N LYS A 65 15.78 17.14 -14.29
CA LYS A 65 15.49 15.70 -14.48
C LYS A 65 16.79 14.87 -14.56
N SER A 66 17.79 15.39 -15.28
CA SER A 66 19.11 14.75 -15.44
C SER A 66 19.89 14.71 -14.11
N SER A 67 19.75 15.74 -13.25
CA SER A 67 20.40 15.80 -11.94
C SER A 67 19.86 14.75 -10.96
N LYS A 68 18.53 14.55 -10.91
CA LYS A 68 17.88 13.54 -10.06
C LYS A 68 18.20 12.11 -10.50
N ILE A 69 18.23 11.83 -11.81
CA ILE A 69 18.57 10.49 -12.33
C ILE A 69 20.00 10.11 -11.94
N LYS A 70 20.95 11.05 -12.05
CA LYS A 70 22.33 10.84 -11.62
C LYS A 70 22.49 10.72 -10.11
N GLN A 71 21.61 11.35 -9.32
CA GLN A 71 21.62 11.24 -7.86
C GLN A 71 21.10 9.87 -7.39
N MET A 72 19.96 9.41 -7.93
CA MET A 72 19.44 8.06 -7.64
C MET A 72 20.40 6.95 -8.07
N ALA A 73 21.06 7.10 -9.22
CA ALA A 73 22.07 6.14 -9.66
C ALA A 73 23.24 6.04 -8.67
N ARG A 74 23.71 7.18 -8.12
CA ARG A 74 24.77 7.20 -7.11
C ARG A 74 24.34 6.57 -5.78
N ASP A 75 23.14 6.87 -5.31
CA ASP A 75 22.60 6.31 -4.06
C ASP A 75 22.40 4.78 -4.15
N LEU A 76 22.10 4.28 -5.35
CA LEU A 76 21.98 2.84 -5.64
C LEU A 76 23.33 2.18 -6.00
N GLY A 77 24.45 2.91 -5.91
CA GLY A 77 25.80 2.42 -6.23
C GLY A 77 25.98 2.04 -7.70
N ILE A 78 25.21 2.64 -8.61
CA ILE A 78 25.26 2.41 -10.06
C ILE A 78 26.28 3.39 -10.65
N SER A 79 27.28 2.86 -11.37
CA SER A 79 28.28 3.70 -12.04
C SER A 79 27.62 4.58 -13.11
N THR A 80 27.76 5.90 -12.95
CA THR A 80 27.22 6.93 -13.87
C THR A 80 28.16 7.28 -15.01
N GLU A 81 29.37 6.72 -15.03
CA GLU A 81 30.41 7.03 -16.02
C GLU A 81 30.26 6.10 -17.23
N GLY A 82 30.02 6.70 -18.41
CA GLY A 82 29.94 5.99 -19.69
C GLY A 82 28.57 5.38 -20.04
N LYS A 83 27.53 5.56 -19.19
CA LYS A 83 26.16 5.08 -19.46
C LYS A 83 25.25 6.23 -19.91
N THR A 84 24.37 5.96 -20.87
CA THR A 84 23.34 6.93 -21.28
C THR A 84 22.24 7.04 -20.22
N GLU A 85 21.50 8.14 -20.22
CA GLU A 85 20.39 8.36 -19.26
C GLU A 85 19.34 7.24 -19.36
N GLU A 86 19.12 6.70 -20.56
CA GLU A 86 18.23 5.57 -20.84
C GLU A 86 18.73 4.27 -20.20
N GLN A 87 20.03 3.99 -20.29
CA GLN A 87 20.65 2.81 -19.67
C GLN A 87 20.63 2.89 -18.14
N LEU A 88 20.85 4.09 -17.58
CA LEU A 88 20.74 4.34 -16.14
C LEU A 88 19.30 4.14 -15.66
N LEU A 89 18.31 4.63 -16.41
CA LEU A 89 16.88 4.44 -16.10
C LEU A 89 16.47 2.95 -16.14
N GLU A 90 16.95 2.19 -17.12
CA GLU A 90 16.66 0.77 -17.26
C GLU A 90 17.28 -0.06 -16.12
N GLU A 91 18.50 0.27 -15.70
CA GLU A 91 19.20 -0.43 -14.62
C GLU A 91 18.60 -0.12 -13.24
N ILE A 92 18.16 1.13 -13.02
CA ILE A 92 17.39 1.54 -11.83
C ILE A 92 16.05 0.79 -11.80
N GLN A 93 15.33 0.74 -12.92
CA GLN A 93 14.04 0.03 -13.00
C GLN A 93 14.17 -1.49 -12.86
N LYS A 94 15.30 -2.08 -13.28
CA LYS A 94 15.56 -3.53 -13.15
C LYS A 94 15.97 -3.93 -11.73
N LYS A 95 16.65 -3.04 -10.98
CA LYS A 95 17.00 -3.24 -9.57
C LYS A 95 15.88 -2.86 -8.60
N MET A 96 14.97 -1.98 -9.01
CA MET A 96 13.69 -1.83 -8.30
C MET A 96 12.82 -3.06 -8.56
N PRO A 97 12.28 -3.72 -7.53
CA PRO A 97 11.37 -4.83 -7.72
C PRO A 97 10.18 -4.29 -8.51
N LYS A 98 9.89 -4.91 -9.66
CA LYS A 98 8.68 -4.63 -10.44
C LYS A 98 7.48 -4.68 -9.49
N VAL A 99 6.98 -3.52 -9.09
CA VAL A 99 5.58 -3.38 -8.69
C VAL A 99 4.83 -3.52 -10.00
N LYS A 100 4.63 -4.79 -10.33
CA LYS A 100 3.92 -5.29 -11.49
C LYS A 100 2.59 -4.56 -11.52
N SER A 101 2.44 -3.73 -12.55
CA SER A 101 1.19 -3.54 -13.24
C SER A 101 0.53 -4.91 -13.38
N GLU A 102 -0.51 -5.14 -12.60
CA GLU A 102 -1.49 -6.18 -12.85
C GLU A 102 -2.85 -5.49 -12.81
N ASN A 103 -3.59 -5.72 -13.90
CA ASN A 103 -4.85 -5.07 -14.28
C ASN A 103 -5.95 -5.20 -13.24
#